data_AF-A0A523HD64-F1
#
_entry.id   AF-A0A523HD64-F1
#
_cell.length_a   1.000
_cell.length_b   1.000
_cell.length_c   1.000
_cell.angle_alpha   90.00
_cell.angle_beta   90.00
_cell.angle_gamma   90.00
#
_symmetry.space_group_name_H-M   'P 1'
#
loop_
_entity.id
_entity.type
_entity.pdbx_description
1 polymer ?
#
loop_
_entity_poly.entity_id
_entity_poly.type
_entity_poly.pdbx_seq_one_letter_code
_entity_poly.pdbx_strand_id
1 'polypeptide(L)'
;MLGKFYKFHVKNNLSFDMDLSSNSANEIINLSWTPWKIKTFGAIVYGTEITKAYTAADIADDASFEFSQTDNSTDLNIGALGMLTYETDDASALGNIALYYEISTDGGTTYPSDAADFIASEDLLLVIRLQIAGDGAGYKRSTPFQMSA
;
A
#
# COMPACT_ATOMS: atom_id res chain seq x y z
N MET A 1 12.27 -8.32 21.41
CA MET A 1 11.80 -7.10 20.69
C MET A 1 10.49 -7.45 20.01
N LEU A 2 9.54 -6.52 20.02
CA LEU A 2 8.18 -6.72 19.54
C LEU A 2 8.15 -6.69 17.99
N GLY A 3 7.20 -7.40 17.39
CA GLY A 3 6.96 -7.38 15.94
C GLY A 3 6.62 -5.96 15.46
N LYS A 4 6.80 -5.71 14.15
CA LYS A 4 6.40 -4.44 13.53
C LYS A 4 4.97 -4.55 13.01
N PHE A 5 4.17 -3.52 13.25
CA PHE A 5 2.78 -3.48 12.84
C PHE A 5 2.60 -2.31 11.89
N TYR A 6 2.33 -2.63 10.64
CA TYR A 6 2.19 -1.67 9.55
C TYR A 6 0.71 -1.44 9.27
N LYS A 7 0.36 -0.17 9.04
CA LYS A 7 -0.89 0.18 8.38
C LYS A 7 -0.57 0.96 7.11
N PHE A 8 -1.20 0.56 6.02
CA PHE A 8 -1.05 1.18 4.70
C PHE A 8 -2.33 1.92 4.37
N HIS A 9 -2.18 3.11 3.81
CA HIS A 9 -3.29 3.92 3.31
C HIS A 9 -3.11 4.07 1.82
N VAL A 10 -4.13 3.67 1.06
CA VAL A 10 -4.15 3.85 -0.38
C VAL A 10 -5.20 4.89 -0.71
N LYS A 11 -4.79 5.96 -1.38
CA LYS A 11 -5.66 7.07 -1.77
C LYS A 11 -5.93 7.02 -3.27
N ASN A 12 -7.20 7.06 -3.63
CA ASN A 12 -7.64 7.29 -4.98
C ASN A 12 -7.48 8.78 -5.31
N ASN A 13 -6.59 9.12 -6.23
CA ASN A 13 -6.56 10.45 -6.84
C ASN A 13 -6.69 10.31 -8.36
N LEU A 14 -7.51 9.36 -8.77
CA LEU A 14 -8.00 9.25 -10.13
C LEU A 14 -9.22 10.15 -10.21
N SER A 15 -9.38 10.94 -11.27
CA SER A 15 -10.51 11.87 -11.42
C SER A 15 -11.87 11.18 -11.65
N PHE A 16 -12.05 9.96 -11.12
CA PHE A 16 -13.21 9.10 -11.19
C PHE A 16 -13.19 8.07 -10.03
N ASP A 17 -14.35 7.49 -9.76
CA ASP A 17 -14.52 6.45 -8.75
C ASP A 17 -14.00 5.11 -9.29
N MET A 18 -13.16 4.42 -8.52
CA MET A 18 -12.76 3.05 -8.87
C MET A 18 -13.91 2.08 -8.58
N ASP A 19 -14.47 1.49 -9.63
CA ASP A 19 -15.50 0.45 -9.58
C ASP A 19 -14.84 -0.93 -9.46
N LEU A 20 -14.89 -1.46 -8.25
CA LEU A 20 -14.36 -2.79 -7.92
C LEU A 20 -15.37 -3.90 -8.21
N SER A 21 -16.63 -3.55 -8.40
CA SER A 21 -17.73 -4.49 -8.55
C SER A 21 -17.91 -4.99 -9.98
N SER A 22 -17.50 -4.21 -10.99
CA SER A 22 -17.63 -4.57 -12.41
C SER A 22 -16.44 -5.35 -12.98
N ASN A 23 -15.31 -5.40 -12.27
CA ASN A 23 -14.17 -6.21 -12.69
C ASN A 23 -14.32 -7.66 -12.19
N SER A 24 -14.40 -8.61 -13.12
CA SER A 24 -14.53 -10.05 -12.84
C SER A 24 -13.45 -10.65 -11.92
N ALA A 25 -12.35 -9.93 -11.67
CA ALA A 25 -11.27 -10.35 -10.79
C ALA A 25 -11.36 -9.80 -9.35
N ASN A 26 -12.17 -8.78 -9.02
CA ASN A 26 -12.21 -8.13 -7.69
C ASN A 26 -10.83 -7.73 -7.11
N GLU A 27 -9.77 -7.67 -7.92
CA GLU A 27 -8.36 -7.51 -7.50
C GLU A 27 -7.71 -6.32 -8.21
N ILE A 28 -8.43 -5.20 -8.22
CA ILE A 28 -8.01 -4.01 -8.95
C ILE A 28 -6.76 -3.38 -8.31
N ILE A 29 -6.57 -3.47 -6.99
CA ILE A 29 -5.37 -2.98 -6.31
C ILE A 29 -4.67 -4.12 -5.57
N ASN A 30 -3.38 -4.30 -5.87
CA ASN A 30 -2.52 -5.27 -5.20
C ASN A 30 -1.29 -4.59 -4.62
N LEU A 31 -0.99 -4.90 -3.37
CA LEU A 31 0.20 -4.51 -2.65
C LEU A 31 1.00 -5.77 -2.32
N SER A 32 2.19 -5.92 -2.90
CA SER A 32 3.15 -6.94 -2.48
C SER A 32 4.39 -6.30 -1.89
N TRP A 33 4.96 -6.90 -0.84
CA TRP A 33 6.22 -6.45 -0.30
C TRP A 33 6.97 -7.56 0.43
N THR A 34 8.28 -7.43 0.42
CA THR A 34 9.20 -8.34 1.07
C THR A 34 10.04 -7.55 2.05
N PRO A 35 9.91 -7.80 3.37
CA PRO A 35 10.75 -7.18 4.36
C PRO A 35 12.19 -7.67 4.22
N TRP A 36 13.17 -6.85 4.60
CA TRP A 36 14.58 -7.20 4.50
C TRP A 36 15.38 -6.69 5.69
N LYS A 37 16.52 -7.36 5.94
CA LYS A 37 17.47 -7.05 7.00
C LYS A 37 18.91 -7.21 6.55
N ILE A 38 19.84 -6.63 7.32
CA ILE A 38 21.28 -6.83 7.15
C ILE A 38 21.77 -7.84 8.19
N LYS A 39 22.43 -8.92 7.75
CA LYS A 39 23.11 -9.87 8.64
C LYS A 39 24.43 -9.28 9.17
N THR A 40 25.01 -9.94 10.18
CA THR A 40 26.28 -9.58 10.86
C THR A 40 27.47 -9.33 9.92
N PHE A 41 27.41 -9.75 8.66
CA PHE A 41 28.46 -9.56 7.65
C PHE A 41 28.01 -8.73 6.44
N GLY A 42 27.00 -7.87 6.59
CA GLY A 42 26.56 -6.94 5.53
C GLY A 42 25.66 -7.55 4.45
N ALA A 43 25.44 -8.86 4.45
CA ALA A 43 24.55 -9.52 3.50
C ALA A 43 23.08 -9.15 3.77
N ILE A 44 22.35 -8.79 2.71
CA ILE A 44 20.90 -8.57 2.75
C ILE A 44 20.20 -9.93 2.79
N VAL A 45 19.23 -10.06 3.68
CA VAL A 45 18.33 -11.21 3.75
C VAL A 45 16.90 -10.73 3.66
N TYR A 46 16.16 -11.37 2.76
CA TYR A 46 14.76 -11.12 2.52
C TYR A 46 13.91 -12.06 3.37
N GLY A 47 12.82 -11.54 3.93
CA GLY A 47 11.78 -12.32 4.57
C GLY A 47 10.84 -12.94 3.54
N THR A 48 9.71 -13.45 4.03
CA THR A 48 8.62 -13.94 3.17
C THR A 48 7.90 -12.77 2.51
N GLU A 49 7.62 -12.89 1.21
CA GLU A 49 6.76 -11.93 0.52
C GLU A 49 5.35 -11.95 1.11
N ILE A 50 4.82 -10.77 1.39
CA ILE A 50 3.45 -10.53 1.82
C ILE A 50 2.70 -9.91 0.65
N THR A 51 1.54 -10.45 0.33
CA THR A 51 0.65 -9.92 -0.72
C THR A 51 -0.72 -9.63 -0.13
N LYS A 52 -1.27 -8.46 -0.46
CA LYS A 52 -2.62 -8.02 -0.10
C LYS A 52 -3.32 -7.45 -1.32
N ALA A 53 -4.49 -8.00 -1.63
CA ALA A 53 -5.41 -7.45 -2.60
C ALA A 53 -6.50 -6.64 -1.86
N TYR A 54 -6.91 -5.51 -2.43
CA TYR A 54 -8.14 -4.86 -1.99
C TYR A 54 -9.33 -5.50 -2.69
N THR A 55 -10.31 -5.95 -1.91
CA THR A 55 -11.48 -6.69 -2.40
C THR A 55 -12.80 -6.09 -1.88
N ALA A 56 -12.80 -4.84 -1.43
CA ALA A 56 -13.97 -4.19 -0.85
C ALA A 56 -14.73 -3.35 -1.90
N ALA A 57 -15.71 -2.56 -1.44
CA ALA A 57 -16.55 -1.70 -2.27
C ALA A 57 -15.76 -0.62 -3.01
N ASP A 58 -16.41 -0.04 -4.02
CA ASP A 58 -15.92 1.05 -4.85
C ASP A 58 -15.25 2.16 -4.03
N ILE A 59 -14.16 2.69 -4.57
CA ILE A 59 -13.40 3.75 -3.91
C ILE A 59 -13.65 5.03 -4.69
N ALA A 60 -14.42 5.94 -4.08
CA ALA A 60 -14.69 7.23 -4.68
C ALA A 60 -13.41 8.02 -4.99
N ASP A 61 -13.47 8.97 -5.94
CA ASP A 61 -12.39 9.95 -6.11
C ASP A 61 -12.09 10.65 -4.76
N ASP A 62 -10.81 10.94 -4.54
CA ASP A 62 -10.22 11.51 -3.32
C ASP A 62 -10.41 10.67 -2.04
N ALA A 63 -11.07 9.50 -2.13
CA ALA A 63 -11.25 8.60 -1.00
C ALA A 63 -10.00 7.76 -0.74
N SER A 64 -9.91 7.22 0.48
CA SER A 64 -8.84 6.34 0.88
C SER A 64 -9.36 5.10 1.59
N PHE A 65 -8.54 4.06 1.60
CA PHE A 65 -8.83 2.82 2.31
C PHE A 65 -7.54 2.26 2.91
N GLU A 66 -7.70 1.32 3.86
CA GLU A 66 -6.62 0.86 4.72
C GLU A 66 -6.34 -0.64 4.58
N PHE A 67 -5.06 -1.00 4.72
CA PHE A 67 -4.63 -2.36 5.00
C PHE A 67 -3.80 -2.39 6.27
N SER A 68 -4.14 -3.28 7.20
CA SER A 68 -3.27 -3.58 8.35
C SER A 68 -2.51 -4.87 8.10
N GLN A 69 -1.21 -4.88 8.40
CA GLN A 69 -0.38 -6.07 8.37
C GLN A 69 0.58 -6.11 9.55
N THR A 70 0.60 -7.26 10.21
CA THR A 70 1.60 -7.58 11.21
C THR A 70 2.80 -8.30 10.56
N ASP A 71 4.00 -7.76 10.77
CA ASP A 71 5.25 -8.49 10.61
C ASP A 71 5.62 -9.12 11.96
N ASN A 72 5.15 -10.35 12.17
CA ASN A 72 5.46 -11.18 13.33
C ASN A 72 6.77 -11.96 13.17
N SER A 73 7.61 -11.63 12.19
CA SER A 73 8.91 -12.29 12.09
C SER A 73 9.70 -11.99 13.36
N THR A 74 10.37 -13.02 13.87
CA THR A 74 11.30 -12.89 15.01
C THR A 74 12.56 -12.11 14.66
N ASP A 75 12.60 -11.58 13.43
CA ASP A 75 13.78 -11.08 12.75
C ASP A 75 13.72 -9.55 12.63
N LEU A 76 14.84 -8.90 12.92
CA LEU A 76 15.00 -7.45 12.84
C LEU A 76 15.00 -6.96 11.39
N ASN A 77 13.82 -6.76 10.80
CA ASN A 77 13.69 -6.14 9.48
C ASN A 77 13.86 -4.62 9.59
N ILE A 78 14.72 -4.07 8.74
CA ILE A 78 15.07 -2.64 8.71
C ILE A 78 14.43 -1.90 7.53
N GLY A 79 13.72 -2.62 6.68
CA GLY A 79 12.94 -2.04 5.60
C GLY A 79 12.13 -3.11 4.86
N ALA A 80 11.46 -2.68 3.81
CA ALA A 80 10.80 -3.57 2.86
C ALA A 80 10.93 -3.03 1.44
N LEU A 81 10.93 -3.94 0.47
CA LEU A 81 10.80 -3.63 -0.96
C LEU A 81 9.48 -4.17 -1.44
N GLY A 82 8.73 -3.41 -2.24
CA GLY A 82 7.42 -3.85 -2.68
C GLY A 82 7.00 -3.31 -4.03
N MET A 83 5.83 -3.74 -4.45
CA MET A 83 5.15 -3.35 -5.67
C MET A 83 3.72 -2.94 -5.33
N LEU A 84 3.33 -1.74 -5.78
CA LEU A 84 1.92 -1.35 -5.87
C LEU A 84 1.47 -1.61 -7.30
N THR A 85 0.40 -2.37 -7.48
CA THR A 85 -0.20 -2.71 -8.77
C THR A 85 -1.65 -2.28 -8.81
N TYR A 86 -2.06 -1.71 -9.94
CA TYR A 86 -3.44 -1.36 -10.23
C TYR A 86 -3.85 -1.82 -11.62
N GLU A 87 -5.05 -2.38 -11.76
CA GLU A 87 -5.68 -2.72 -13.04
C GLU A 87 -6.79 -1.71 -13.35
N THR A 88 -6.67 -0.95 -14.44
CA THR A 88 -7.67 0.06 -14.79
C THR A 88 -9.03 -0.59 -15.07
N ASP A 89 -10.09 -0.06 -14.48
CA ASP A 89 -11.49 -0.41 -14.73
C ASP A 89 -12.14 0.54 -15.74
N ASP A 90 -11.68 1.80 -15.78
CA ASP A 90 -12.17 2.79 -16.72
C ASP A 90 -11.20 3.05 -17.89
N ALA A 91 -11.78 3.26 -19.08
CA ALA A 91 -11.02 3.52 -20.29
C ALA A 91 -10.46 4.95 -20.39
N SER A 92 -10.85 5.85 -19.51
CA SER A 92 -10.39 7.25 -19.44
C SER A 92 -9.68 7.52 -18.12
N ALA A 93 -9.13 6.47 -17.48
CA ALA A 93 -8.47 6.58 -16.20
C ALA A 93 -7.24 7.51 -16.27
N LEU A 94 -7.33 8.62 -15.54
CA LEU A 94 -6.29 9.65 -15.45
C LEU A 94 -6.08 10.04 -13.99
N GLY A 95 -4.82 10.21 -13.60
CA GLY A 95 -4.44 10.67 -12.27
C GLY A 95 -3.39 9.77 -11.63
N ASN A 96 -3.51 9.56 -10.32
CA ASN A 96 -2.60 8.65 -9.61
C ASN A 96 -3.26 7.95 -8.44
N ILE A 97 -2.68 6.81 -8.07
CA ILE A 97 -2.95 6.15 -6.80
C ILE A 97 -1.74 6.41 -5.89
N ALA A 98 -2.01 6.92 -4.69
CA ALA A 98 -0.96 7.23 -3.71
C ALA A 98 -0.97 6.20 -2.57
N LEU A 99 0.21 5.69 -2.22
CA LEU A 99 0.41 4.80 -1.09
C LEU A 99 1.14 5.54 0.03
N TYR A 100 0.59 5.46 1.22
CA TYR A 100 1.18 5.94 2.46
C TYR A 100 1.29 4.77 3.44
N TYR A 101 2.13 4.91 4.46
CA TYR A 101 2.24 3.93 5.53
C TYR A 101 2.51 4.58 6.87
N GLU A 102 2.15 3.86 7.90
CA GLU A 102 2.46 4.17 9.29
C GLU A 102 2.85 2.89 10.04
N ILE A 103 3.63 3.07 11.10
CA ILE A 103 4.11 1.99 11.96
C ILE A 103 3.59 2.26 13.37
N SER A 104 2.93 1.28 13.98
CA SER A 104 2.55 1.38 15.38
C SER A 104 3.78 1.28 16.29
N THR A 105 3.77 2.09 17.36
CA THR A 105 4.85 2.14 18.36
C THR A 105 4.59 1.26 19.58
N ASP A 106 3.39 0.69 19.70
CA ASP A 106 2.90 -0.01 20.90
C ASP A 106 2.33 -1.41 20.60
N GLY A 107 2.86 -2.06 19.57
CA GLY A 107 2.48 -3.43 19.23
C GLY A 107 1.14 -3.54 18.50
N GLY A 108 0.75 -2.51 17.76
CA GLY A 108 -0.47 -2.46 16.97
C GLY A 108 -1.71 -2.00 17.74
N THR A 109 -1.53 -1.41 18.94
CA THR A 109 -2.65 -0.92 19.76
C THR A 109 -3.10 0.45 19.31
N THR A 110 -2.15 1.33 18.99
CA THR A 110 -2.40 2.67 18.44
C THR A 110 -1.58 2.92 17.18
N TYR A 111 -2.15 3.74 16.32
CA TYR A 111 -1.57 4.24 15.08
C TYR A 111 -1.71 5.77 15.02
N PRO A 112 -0.79 6.49 14.34
CA PRO A 112 -0.98 7.90 14.01
C PRO A 112 -2.38 8.24 13.45
N SER A 113 -2.96 7.34 12.64
CA SER A 113 -4.32 7.47 12.10
C SER A 113 -5.44 7.56 13.13
N ASP A 114 -5.20 7.18 14.38
CA ASP A 114 -6.22 7.20 15.43
C ASP A 114 -6.47 8.62 15.98
N ALA A 115 -5.71 9.61 15.52
CA ALA A 115 -5.92 11.02 15.82
C ALA A 115 -7.22 11.55 15.20
N ALA A 116 -7.91 12.44 15.91
CA ALA A 116 -9.24 12.93 15.52
C ALA A 116 -9.23 13.82 14.26
N ASP A 117 -8.09 14.42 13.94
CA ASP A 117 -7.84 15.30 12.80
C ASP A 117 -6.99 14.65 11.71
N PHE A 118 -6.87 13.32 11.72
CA PHE A 118 -6.00 12.60 10.81
C PHE A 118 -6.40 12.76 9.33
N ILE A 119 -5.44 13.17 8.51
CA ILE A 119 -5.52 13.25 7.06
C ILE A 119 -4.28 12.58 6.48
N ALA A 120 -4.44 11.41 5.85
CA ALA A 120 -3.31 10.61 5.34
C ALA A 120 -2.36 11.39 4.42
N SER A 121 -2.87 12.31 3.60
CA SER A 121 -2.02 13.12 2.70
C SER A 121 -1.22 14.22 3.40
N GLU A 122 -1.55 14.55 4.63
CA GLU A 122 -0.90 15.61 5.43
C GLU A 122 -0.05 15.02 6.54
N ASP A 123 -0.54 13.97 7.20
CA ASP A 123 0.07 13.40 8.41
C ASP A 123 0.99 12.21 8.14
N LEU A 124 0.87 11.55 6.98
CA LEU A 124 1.70 10.40 6.63
C LEU A 124 2.74 10.70 5.55
N LEU A 125 3.80 9.89 5.59
CA LEU A 125 4.81 9.89 4.53
C LEU A 125 4.29 9.15 3.30
N LEU A 126 4.34 9.84 2.17
CA LEU A 126 4.10 9.24 0.87
C LEU A 126 5.20 8.23 0.53
N VAL A 127 4.81 6.98 0.31
CA VAL A 127 5.69 5.90 -0.12
C VAL A 127 5.93 5.98 -1.61
N ILE A 128 4.85 6.01 -2.39
CA ILE A 128 4.92 5.99 -3.85
C ILE A 128 3.63 6.53 -4.47
N ARG A 129 3.73 7.05 -5.70
CA ARG A 129 2.59 7.34 -6.56
C ARG A 129 2.65 6.45 -7.80
N LEU A 130 1.57 5.71 -8.05
CA LEU A 130 1.38 5.00 -9.30
C LEU A 130 0.64 5.92 -10.28
N GLN A 131 1.35 6.35 -11.33
CA GLN A 131 0.79 7.24 -12.35
C GLN A 131 -0.09 6.46 -13.33
N ILE A 132 -1.34 6.91 -13.47
CA ILE A 132 -2.31 6.38 -14.42
C ILE A 132 -2.57 7.44 -15.48
N ALA A 133 -2.26 7.10 -16.72
CA ALA A 133 -2.38 7.96 -17.88
C ALA A 133 -2.64 7.05 -19.08
N GLY A 134 -3.90 6.67 -19.31
CA GLY A 134 -4.20 5.71 -20.36
C GLY A 134 -5.63 5.76 -20.84
N ASP A 135 -5.76 5.44 -22.11
CA ASP A 135 -6.98 5.15 -22.83
C ASP A 135 -7.23 3.63 -22.85
N GLY A 136 -7.73 3.06 -21.75
CA GLY A 136 -8.28 1.71 -21.78
C GLY A 136 -8.49 1.02 -20.44
N ALA A 137 -9.57 0.26 -20.35
CA ALA A 137 -9.87 -0.65 -19.25
C ALA A 137 -9.07 -1.96 -19.40
N GLY A 138 -8.76 -2.60 -18.28
CA GLY A 138 -8.02 -3.87 -18.17
C GLY A 138 -6.49 -3.73 -18.20
N TYR A 139 -5.94 -2.52 -18.23
CA TYR A 139 -4.49 -2.34 -18.25
C TYR A 139 -3.91 -2.39 -16.85
N LYS A 140 -2.97 -3.30 -16.64
CA LYS A 140 -2.20 -3.41 -15.40
C LYS A 140 -1.03 -2.44 -15.41
N ARG A 141 -0.91 -1.66 -14.34
CA ARG A 141 0.24 -0.80 -14.06
C ARG A 141 0.80 -1.16 -12.70
N SER A 142 2.11 -1.06 -12.58
CA SER A 142 2.76 -1.30 -11.30
C SER A 142 3.95 -0.36 -11.10
N THR A 143 4.25 -0.05 -9.85
CA THR A 143 5.40 0.77 -9.48
C THR A 143 6.10 0.15 -8.26
N PRO A 144 7.43 0.00 -8.31
CA PRO A 144 8.19 -0.46 -7.16
C PRO A 144 8.28 0.64 -6.10
N PHE A 145 8.35 0.21 -4.84
CA PHE A 145 8.62 1.10 -3.71
C PHE A 145 9.57 0.47 -2.71
N GLN A 146 10.15 1.33 -1.87
CA GLN A 146 10.97 0.94 -0.75
C GLN A 146 10.50 1.67 0.50
N MET A 147 10.43 0.94 1.62
CA MET A 147 10.16 1.49 2.94
C MET A 147 11.41 1.33 3.80
N SER A 148 11.80 2.40 4.48
CA SER A 148 12.72 2.35 5.61
C SER A 148 11.91 2.18 6.89
N ALA A 149 12.36 1.28 7.76
CA ALA A 149 11.65 0.95 9.00
C ALA A 149 12.41 1.41 10.24
#